data_AF-A0A532TR56-F1
#
_entry.id   AF-A0A532TR56-F1
#
_cell.length_a   1.000
_cell.length_b   1.000
_cell.length_c   1.000
_cell.angle_alpha   90.00
_cell.angle_beta   90.00
_cell.angle_gamma   90.00
#
_symmetry.space_group_name_H-M   'P 1'
#
loop_
_entity.id
_entity.type
_entity.pdbx_description
1 polymer ?
#
loop_
_entity_poly.entity_id
_entity_poly.type
_entity_poly.pdbx_seq_one_letter_code
_entity_poly.pdbx_strand_id
1 'polypeptide(L)'
;MCAFCGKRLRSERIENFSIFKRIEEEFISPAPWYITILWLFTKPNRAFWNINHKRKDSPGFLILLFNSLIYGLMGLAFFSHIYIQTIPPFSLGRFIIDLAAFIAFFAFGFMFYFIFSLILIWFFIKGANLAVDFSERLEARFGEKKEGKEKYSQAEMSPFSIYKGGTLHQQQASKLKMMLCAFAPYLLINGIEILIILIGIPYITIPNLFLFDPNILNPMFASPTWTLLHLMDALTIAVWVPILITLAIRELSNSSTFRVLISSLAIGIIFAVFYYFLRPTFII
;
A
#
# COMPACT_ATOMS: atom_id res chain seq x y z
N MET A 1 -24.77 -5.05 21.79
CA MET A 1 -24.83 -3.61 22.17
C MET A 1 -23.52 -3.30 22.89
N CYS A 2 -22.84 -2.18 22.64
CA CYS A 2 -21.68 -1.84 23.45
C CYS A 2 -22.18 -1.47 24.87
N ALA A 3 -21.75 -2.22 25.88
CA ALA A 3 -22.17 -2.02 27.26
C ALA A 3 -21.75 -0.64 27.83
N PHE A 4 -20.72 -0.02 27.25
CA PHE A 4 -20.15 1.24 27.75
C PHE A 4 -20.74 2.50 27.11
N CYS A 5 -21.19 2.43 25.85
CA CYS A 5 -21.65 3.62 25.13
C CYS A 5 -23.08 3.48 24.55
N GLY A 6 -23.75 2.35 24.79
CA GLY A 6 -25.10 2.07 24.29
C GLY A 6 -25.21 1.95 22.75
N LYS A 7 -24.16 2.30 22.01
CA LYS A 7 -24.14 2.22 20.55
C LYS A 7 -24.14 0.75 20.11
N ARG A 8 -25.09 0.39 19.25
CA ARG A 8 -25.09 -0.88 18.52
C ARG A 8 -24.02 -0.78 17.44
N LEU A 9 -23.10 -1.75 17.39
CA LEU A 9 -22.34 -2.02 16.16
C LEU A 9 -23.38 -2.41 15.12
N ARG A 10 -23.74 -1.45 14.25
CA ARG A 10 -24.65 -1.71 13.13
C ARG A 10 -23.85 -2.55 12.14
N SER A 11 -24.03 -3.87 12.22
CA SER A 11 -23.48 -4.79 11.22
C SER A 11 -24.04 -4.38 9.86
N GLU A 12 -23.14 -4.10 8.92
CA GLU A 12 -23.50 -3.72 7.57
C GLU A 12 -23.60 -4.97 6.69
N ARG A 13 -24.50 -4.99 5.71
CA ARG A 13 -24.63 -6.15 4.79
C ARG A 13 -23.30 -6.48 4.09
N ILE A 14 -22.46 -5.48 3.83
CA ILE A 14 -21.15 -5.67 3.22
C ILE A 14 -20.19 -6.48 4.10
N GLU A 15 -20.39 -6.49 5.42
CA GLU A 15 -19.55 -7.23 6.37
C GLU A 15 -19.84 -8.75 6.34
N ASN A 16 -20.86 -9.19 5.58
CA ASN A 16 -21.07 -10.61 5.27
C ASN A 16 -20.05 -11.14 4.25
N PHE A 17 -19.41 -10.26 3.46
CA PHE A 17 -18.34 -10.67 2.56
C PHE A 17 -17.06 -10.96 3.34
N SER A 18 -16.36 -12.06 2.99
CA SER A 18 -15.19 -12.55 3.73
C SER A 18 -14.09 -11.50 3.91
N ILE A 19 -13.87 -10.64 2.90
CA ILE A 19 -12.85 -9.58 2.92
C ILE A 19 -13.20 -8.45 3.91
N PHE A 20 -14.50 -8.18 4.11
CA PHE A 20 -14.98 -7.11 4.98
C PHE A 20 -15.51 -7.61 6.32
N LYS A 21 -15.49 -8.91 6.58
CA LYS A 21 -15.94 -9.47 7.85
C LYS A 21 -15.16 -8.90 9.04
N ARG A 22 -15.86 -8.40 10.06
CA ARG A 22 -15.26 -7.95 11.32
C ARG A 22 -14.77 -9.15 12.13
N ILE A 23 -13.64 -8.98 12.79
CA ILE A 23 -13.06 -10.01 13.65
C ILE A 23 -13.38 -9.64 15.09
N GLU A 24 -14.07 -10.54 15.77
CA GLU A 24 -14.49 -10.41 17.16
C GLU A 24 -13.77 -11.42 18.08
N GLU A 25 -12.70 -12.05 17.58
CA GLU A 25 -11.86 -12.99 18.34
C GLU A 25 -11.13 -12.29 19.49
N GLU A 26 -10.87 -13.02 20.59
CA GLU A 26 -10.04 -12.51 21.67
C GLU A 26 -8.60 -12.34 21.18
N PHE A 27 -8.02 -11.16 21.45
CA PHE A 27 -6.67 -10.85 21.02
C PHE A 27 -5.65 -11.49 21.98
N ILE A 28 -4.99 -12.56 21.52
CA ILE A 28 -4.04 -13.32 22.33
C ILE A 28 -2.61 -12.75 22.15
N SER A 29 -2.16 -12.61 20.91
CA SER A 29 -0.83 -12.07 20.61
C SER A 29 -0.72 -11.59 19.16
N PRO A 30 0.09 -10.56 18.89
CA PRO A 30 0.29 -10.07 17.55
C PRO A 30 1.08 -11.07 16.71
N ALA A 31 0.59 -11.35 15.51
CA ALA A 31 1.36 -12.15 14.55
C ALA A 31 2.63 -11.38 14.12
N PRO A 32 3.74 -12.08 13.82
CA PRO A 32 4.95 -11.46 13.30
C PRO A 32 4.72 -10.77 11.95
N TRP A 33 5.63 -9.86 11.59
CA TRP A 33 5.47 -8.97 10.44
C TRP A 33 5.32 -9.74 9.11
N TYR A 34 6.03 -10.86 8.93
CA TYR A 34 5.98 -11.65 7.68
C TYR A 34 4.64 -12.37 7.50
N ILE A 35 4.04 -12.89 8.58
CA ILE A 35 2.69 -13.47 8.55
C ILE A 35 1.66 -12.36 8.26
N THR A 36 1.86 -11.18 8.84
CA THR A 36 1.00 -10.03 8.58
C THR A 36 1.02 -9.63 7.11
N ILE A 37 2.19 -9.62 6.45
CA ILE A 37 2.30 -9.36 5.01
C ILE A 37 1.54 -10.42 4.21
N LEU A 38 1.70 -11.71 4.52
CA LEU A 38 0.97 -12.78 3.85
C LEU A 38 -0.55 -12.67 4.02
N TRP A 39 -1.01 -12.23 5.20
CA TRP A 39 -2.42 -11.98 5.45
C TRP A 39 -2.96 -10.76 4.70
N LEU A 40 -2.14 -9.76 4.32
CA LEU A 40 -2.62 -8.64 3.50
C LEU A 40 -3.13 -9.11 2.13
N PHE A 41 -2.64 -10.24 1.63
CA PHE A 41 -3.11 -10.87 0.39
C PHE A 41 -4.24 -11.87 0.63
N THR A 42 -4.12 -12.70 1.66
CA THR A 42 -5.01 -13.86 1.86
C THR A 42 -6.22 -13.58 2.76
N LYS A 43 -6.04 -12.75 3.80
CA LYS A 43 -7.05 -12.43 4.83
C LYS A 43 -6.88 -10.98 5.31
N PRO A 44 -7.16 -9.98 4.45
CA PRO A 44 -6.79 -8.59 4.71
C PRO A 44 -7.51 -7.99 5.92
N ASN A 45 -8.75 -8.37 6.20
CA ASN A 45 -9.43 -8.00 7.44
C ASN A 45 -8.66 -8.44 8.69
N ARG A 46 -8.10 -9.65 8.69
CA ARG A 46 -7.28 -10.17 9.78
C ARG A 46 -5.95 -9.47 9.90
N ALA A 47 -5.33 -9.15 8.77
CA ALA A 47 -4.10 -8.36 8.75
C ALA A 47 -4.32 -6.99 9.40
N PHE A 48 -5.33 -6.22 8.96
CA PHE A 48 -5.58 -4.88 9.50
C PHE A 48 -6.06 -4.90 10.96
N TRP A 49 -6.84 -5.91 11.35
CA TRP A 49 -7.18 -6.13 12.75
C TRP A 49 -5.92 -6.39 13.61
N ASN A 50 -5.02 -7.27 13.18
CA ASN A 50 -3.75 -7.55 13.87
C ASN A 50 -2.86 -6.30 13.95
N ILE A 51 -2.72 -5.56 12.83
CA ILE A 51 -1.96 -4.31 12.75
C ILE A 51 -2.51 -3.27 13.73
N ASN A 52 -3.84 -3.17 13.86
CA ASN A 52 -4.48 -2.19 14.74
C ASN A 52 -4.13 -2.40 16.22
N HIS A 53 -3.83 -3.64 16.63
CA HIS A 53 -3.45 -3.98 18.01
C HIS A 53 -1.95 -3.76 18.28
N LYS A 54 -1.09 -3.71 17.24
CA LYS A 54 0.35 -3.44 17.36
C LYS A 54 0.85 -2.43 16.31
N ARG A 55 0.28 -1.22 16.33
CA ARG A 55 0.45 -0.26 15.21
C ARG A 55 1.87 0.26 15.04
N LYS A 56 2.62 0.41 16.12
CA LYS A 56 4.02 0.89 16.07
C LYS A 56 4.90 -0.03 15.22
N ASP A 57 4.59 -1.33 15.23
CA ASP A 57 5.34 -2.39 14.55
C ASP A 57 4.67 -2.81 13.23
N SER A 58 3.75 -2.00 12.72
CA SER A 58 3.09 -2.28 11.45
C SER A 58 4.10 -2.28 10.30
N PRO A 59 4.01 -3.25 9.36
CA PRO A 59 5.02 -3.46 8.32
C PRO A 59 4.96 -2.44 7.18
N GLY A 60 4.32 -1.27 7.35
CA GLY A 60 4.11 -0.30 6.28
C GLY A 60 5.39 0.18 5.61
N PHE A 61 6.43 0.48 6.39
CA PHE A 61 7.75 0.83 5.83
C PHE A 61 8.49 -0.36 5.22
N LEU A 62 8.26 -1.58 5.71
CA LEU A 62 8.80 -2.79 5.09
C LEU A 62 8.17 -3.03 3.72
N ILE A 63 6.87 -2.76 3.57
CA ILE A 63 6.17 -2.84 2.28
C ILE A 63 6.73 -1.81 1.30
N LEU A 64 7.00 -0.58 1.75
CA LEU A 64 7.69 0.42 0.93
C LEU A 64 9.07 -0.07 0.49
N LEU A 65 9.87 -0.57 1.43
CA LEU A 65 11.22 -1.08 1.15
C LEU A 65 11.20 -2.25 0.17
N PHE A 66 10.31 -3.23 0.36
CA PHE A 66 10.18 -4.37 -0.53
C PHE A 66 9.69 -3.98 -1.92
N ASN A 67 8.74 -3.04 -2.05
CA ASN A 67 8.35 -2.50 -3.36
C ASN A 67 9.54 -1.83 -4.06
N SER A 68 10.38 -1.13 -3.31
CA SER A 68 11.60 -0.51 -3.83
C SER A 68 12.62 -1.54 -4.31
N LEU A 69 12.83 -2.62 -3.54
CA LEU A 69 13.70 -3.74 -3.93
C LEU A 69 13.21 -4.40 -5.22
N ILE A 70 11.90 -4.66 -5.31
CA ILE A 70 11.29 -5.22 -6.53
C ILE A 70 11.47 -4.26 -7.70
N TYR A 71 11.34 -2.95 -7.51
CA TYR A 71 11.61 -1.97 -8.55
C TYR A 71 13.08 -1.99 -9.03
N GLY A 72 14.03 -2.21 -8.12
CA GLY A 72 15.43 -2.47 -8.47
C GLY A 72 15.59 -3.71 -9.35
N LEU A 73 14.91 -4.81 -8.99
CA LEU A 73 14.88 -6.04 -9.80
C LEU A 73 14.21 -5.82 -11.17
N MET A 74 13.21 -4.94 -11.24
CA MET A 74 12.58 -4.53 -12.50
C MET A 74 13.56 -3.79 -13.42
N GLY A 75 14.43 -2.95 -12.85
CA GLY A 75 15.55 -2.34 -13.58
C GLY A 75 16.50 -3.40 -14.16
N LEU A 76 16.87 -4.40 -13.37
CA LEU A 76 17.70 -5.51 -13.85
C LEU A 76 17.02 -6.30 -14.97
N ALA A 77 15.72 -6.59 -14.82
CA ALA A 77 14.95 -7.26 -15.85
C ALA A 77 14.95 -6.47 -17.16
N PHE A 78 14.74 -5.15 -17.10
CA PHE A 78 14.84 -4.28 -18.27
C PHE A 78 16.24 -4.30 -18.90
N PHE A 79 17.30 -4.16 -18.10
CA PHE A 79 18.68 -4.18 -18.58
C PHE A 79 19.14 -5.54 -19.11
N SER A 80 18.46 -6.64 -18.76
CA SER A 80 18.72 -7.97 -19.30
C SER A 80 18.46 -8.06 -20.81
N HIS A 81 17.65 -7.16 -21.37
CA HIS A 81 17.39 -7.05 -22.80
C HIS A 81 18.43 -6.23 -23.57
N ILE A 82 19.41 -5.64 -22.87
CA ILE A 82 20.43 -4.79 -23.47
C ILE A 82 21.74 -5.56 -23.61
N TYR A 83 22.09 -5.91 -24.84
CA TYR A 83 23.36 -6.55 -25.16
C TYR A 83 24.40 -5.52 -25.60
N ILE A 84 25.48 -5.38 -24.84
CA ILE A 84 26.57 -4.44 -25.17
C ILE A 84 27.69 -5.25 -25.81
N GLN A 85 27.94 -5.05 -27.11
CA GLN A 85 28.89 -5.89 -27.87
C GLN A 85 30.32 -5.84 -27.32
N THR A 86 30.73 -4.71 -26.77
CA THR A 86 32.08 -4.51 -26.21
C THR A 86 32.27 -5.13 -24.82
N ILE A 87 31.20 -5.57 -24.15
CA ILE A 87 31.25 -6.11 -22.79
C ILE A 87 30.73 -7.55 -22.79
N PRO A 88 31.60 -8.54 -22.51
CA PRO A 88 31.16 -9.93 -22.40
C PRO A 88 30.12 -10.11 -21.27
N PRO A 89 29.12 -11.00 -21.45
CA PRO A 89 28.02 -11.16 -20.51
C PRO A 89 28.45 -11.63 -19.11
N PHE A 90 29.52 -12.42 -19.00
CA PHE A 90 30.04 -12.93 -17.73
C PHE A 90 31.27 -12.16 -17.23
N SER A 91 31.39 -10.88 -17.59
CA SER A 91 32.50 -10.03 -17.17
C SER A 91 32.19 -9.25 -15.89
N LEU A 92 33.23 -8.88 -15.15
CA LEU A 92 33.13 -7.99 -14.00
C LEU A 92 32.57 -6.60 -14.39
N GLY A 93 32.87 -6.15 -15.62
CA GLY A 93 32.29 -4.92 -16.17
C GLY A 93 30.76 -4.99 -16.31
N ARG A 94 30.22 -6.12 -16.79
CA ARG A 94 28.76 -6.32 -16.86
C ARG A 94 28.12 -6.34 -15.48
N PHE A 95 28.73 -7.04 -14.53
CA PHE A 95 28.25 -7.08 -13.15
C PHE A 95 28.16 -5.67 -12.51
N ILE A 96 29.17 -4.82 -12.71
CA ILE A 96 29.15 -3.44 -12.19
C ILE A 96 28.01 -2.62 -12.83
N ILE A 97 27.79 -2.76 -14.14
CA ILE A 97 26.70 -2.07 -14.85
C ILE A 97 25.34 -2.51 -14.32
N ASP A 98 25.13 -3.82 -14.16
CA ASP A 98 23.87 -4.36 -13.65
C ASP A 98 23.66 -3.93 -12.18
N LEU A 99 24.69 -3.97 -11.34
CA LEU A 99 24.61 -3.47 -9.96
C LEU A 99 24.28 -1.98 -9.90
N ALA A 100 24.89 -1.16 -10.77
CA ALA A 100 24.60 0.26 -10.85
C ALA A 100 23.16 0.52 -11.31
N ALA A 101 22.67 -0.23 -12.29
CA ALA A 101 21.28 -0.17 -12.74
C ALA A 101 20.31 -0.57 -11.61
N PHE A 102 20.60 -1.65 -10.89
CA PHE A 102 19.80 -2.07 -9.73
C PHE A 102 19.72 -0.97 -8.67
N ILE A 103 20.86 -0.39 -8.29
CA ILE A 103 20.91 0.67 -7.26
C ILE A 103 20.15 1.91 -7.73
N ALA A 104 20.32 2.33 -8.98
CA ALA A 104 19.63 3.48 -9.55
C ALA A 104 18.11 3.29 -9.55
N PHE A 105 17.63 2.13 -10.02
CA PHE A 105 16.20 1.80 -10.01
C PHE A 105 15.68 1.62 -8.59
N PHE A 106 16.43 0.98 -7.69
CA PHE A 106 16.04 0.85 -6.28
C PHE A 106 15.85 2.22 -5.62
N ALA A 107 16.80 3.14 -5.78
CA ALA A 107 16.73 4.48 -5.20
C ALA A 107 15.57 5.30 -5.81
N PHE A 108 15.41 5.24 -7.13
CA PHE A 108 14.29 5.88 -7.81
C PHE A 108 12.95 5.30 -7.35
N GLY A 109 12.82 3.97 -7.32
CA GLY A 109 11.63 3.26 -6.87
C GLY A 109 11.28 3.60 -5.42
N PHE A 110 12.27 3.71 -4.54
CA PHE A 110 12.06 4.15 -3.16
C PHE A 110 11.46 5.55 -3.08
N MET A 111 12.06 6.52 -3.77
CA MET A 111 11.53 7.88 -3.82
C MET A 111 10.14 7.92 -4.45
N PHE A 112 9.95 7.23 -5.58
CA PHE A 112 8.69 7.15 -6.30
C PHE A 112 7.58 6.62 -5.41
N TYR A 113 7.74 5.41 -4.84
CA TYR A 113 6.73 4.79 -3.98
C TYR A 113 6.50 5.60 -2.71
N PHE A 114 7.52 6.24 -2.15
CA PHE A 114 7.37 7.07 -0.96
C PHE A 114 6.47 8.28 -1.24
N ILE A 115 6.80 9.07 -2.26
CA ILE A 115 6.03 10.26 -2.65
C ILE A 115 4.61 9.86 -3.09
N PHE A 116 4.51 8.84 -3.95
CA PHE A 116 3.25 8.34 -4.47
C PHE A 116 2.30 7.89 -3.34
N SER A 117 2.83 7.10 -2.39
CA SER A 117 2.03 6.63 -1.25
C SER A 117 1.59 7.79 -0.36
N LEU A 118 2.46 8.78 -0.11
CA LEU A 118 2.11 9.96 0.69
C LEU A 118 0.98 10.76 0.06
N ILE A 119 1.05 11.01 -1.25
CA ILE A 119 0.02 11.74 -2.00
C ILE A 119 -1.31 10.97 -1.92
N LEU A 120 -1.30 9.69 -2.27
CA LEU A 120 -2.54 8.89 -2.25
C LEU A 120 -3.14 8.77 -0.85
N ILE A 121 -2.32 8.52 0.17
CA ILE A 121 -2.76 8.50 1.56
C ILE A 121 -3.44 9.82 1.92
N TRP A 122 -2.86 10.96 1.54
CA TRP A 122 -3.44 12.27 1.80
C TRP A 122 -4.83 12.43 1.15
N PHE A 123 -4.99 12.02 -0.11
CA PHE A 123 -6.29 12.05 -0.78
C PHE A 123 -7.32 11.11 -0.13
N PHE A 124 -6.93 9.87 0.18
CA PHE A 124 -7.82 8.92 0.86
C PHE A 124 -8.28 9.42 2.23
N ILE A 125 -7.42 10.10 2.98
CA ILE A 125 -7.77 10.73 4.25
C ILE A 125 -8.82 11.83 4.01
N LYS A 126 -8.62 12.68 3.01
CA LYS A 126 -9.58 13.75 2.67
C LYS A 126 -10.93 13.15 2.26
N GLY A 127 -10.95 12.10 1.44
CA GLY A 127 -12.18 11.38 1.09
C GLY A 127 -12.89 10.78 2.29
N ALA A 128 -12.15 10.13 3.18
CA ALA A 128 -12.71 9.54 4.39
C ALA A 128 -13.21 10.59 5.39
N ASN A 129 -12.58 11.77 5.45
CA ASN A 129 -13.10 12.88 6.23
C ASN A 129 -14.45 13.35 5.69
N LEU A 130 -14.61 13.48 4.37
CA LEU A 130 -15.89 13.86 3.77
C LEU A 130 -16.99 12.79 3.97
N ALA A 131 -16.61 11.51 4.01
CA ALA A 131 -17.58 10.41 4.09
C ALA A 131 -18.00 10.05 5.53
N VAL A 132 -17.09 10.12 6.49
CA VAL A 132 -17.28 9.60 7.84
C VAL A 132 -16.61 10.41 8.96
N ASP A 133 -16.16 11.65 8.70
CA ASP A 133 -15.49 12.50 9.70
C ASP A 133 -14.27 11.79 10.33
N PHE A 134 -13.45 11.15 9.48
CA PHE A 134 -12.39 10.25 9.91
C PHE A 134 -11.41 10.86 10.92
N SER A 135 -10.97 12.10 10.71
CA SER A 135 -10.08 12.83 11.62
C SER A 135 -10.69 13.00 13.01
N GLU A 136 -11.95 13.46 13.09
CA GLU A 136 -12.64 13.67 14.37
C GLU A 136 -12.83 12.35 15.13
N ARG A 137 -13.20 11.28 14.41
CA ARG A 137 -13.32 9.94 15.01
C ARG A 137 -12.00 9.40 15.50
N LEU A 138 -10.91 9.70 14.81
CA LEU A 138 -9.57 9.26 15.16
C LEU A 138 -9.05 10.03 16.39
N GLU A 139 -9.32 11.33 16.47
CA GLU A 139 -9.06 12.16 17.66
C GLU A 139 -9.93 11.74 18.85
N ALA A 140 -11.22 11.46 18.66
CA ALA A 140 -12.07 10.94 19.73
C ALA A 140 -11.57 9.58 20.28
N ARG A 141 -10.84 8.82 19.46
CA ARG A 141 -10.35 7.48 19.82
C ARG A 141 -8.91 7.46 20.33
N PHE A 142 -8.04 8.37 19.90
CA PHE A 142 -6.61 8.37 20.25
C PHE A 142 -6.07 9.73 20.65
N GLY A 143 -6.90 10.77 20.66
CA GLY A 143 -6.53 12.08 21.17
C GLY A 143 -6.21 11.99 22.66
N GLU A 144 -5.19 12.74 23.07
CA GLU A 144 -4.91 12.93 24.48
C GLU A 144 -6.14 13.58 25.11
N LYS A 145 -6.70 12.97 26.15
CA LYS A 145 -7.68 13.65 26.99
C LYS A 145 -7.00 14.90 27.51
N LYS A 146 -7.40 16.07 27.03
CA LYS A 146 -6.98 17.35 27.63
C LYS A 146 -7.35 17.25 29.12
N GLU A 147 -6.34 17.16 29.98
CA GLU A 147 -6.51 17.27 31.42
C GLU A 147 -7.25 18.58 31.69
N GLY A 148 -8.54 18.52 32.04
CA GLY A 148 -9.27 19.72 32.41
C GLY A 148 -10.79 19.71 32.29
N LYS A 149 -11.42 18.86 31.47
CA LYS A 149 -12.89 18.86 31.39
C LYS A 149 -13.45 17.47 31.12
N GLU A 150 -13.68 16.71 32.19
CA GLU A 150 -14.79 15.77 32.34
C GLU A 150 -14.66 15.05 33.70
N LYS A 151 -15.33 15.59 34.72
CA LYS A 151 -15.68 14.82 35.92
C LYS A 151 -16.77 13.82 35.53
N TYR A 152 -16.40 12.71 34.90
CA TYR A 152 -17.24 11.51 34.96
C TYR A 152 -16.95 10.81 36.28
N SER A 153 -18.00 10.72 37.09
CA SER A 153 -18.05 10.03 38.38
C SER A 153 -17.32 8.69 38.31
N GLN A 154 -16.31 8.51 39.17
CA GLN A 154 -15.63 7.23 39.45
C GLN A 154 -16.57 6.22 40.17
N ALA A 155 -17.88 6.30 39.99
CA ALA A 155 -18.80 5.31 40.50
C ALA A 155 -19.01 4.22 39.45
N GLU A 156 -18.57 3.01 39.79
CA GLU A 156 -18.89 1.74 39.13
C GLU A 156 -18.11 1.39 37.85
N MET A 157 -16.77 1.48 37.88
CA MET A 157 -15.97 0.60 37.02
C MET A 157 -15.96 -0.82 37.61
N SER A 158 -16.86 -1.67 37.12
CA SER A 158 -16.89 -3.10 37.47
C SER A 158 -15.53 -3.77 37.19
N PRO A 159 -15.15 -4.84 37.90
CA PRO A 159 -13.86 -5.53 37.74
C PRO A 159 -13.66 -6.15 36.33
N PHE A 160 -14.72 -6.25 35.53
CA PHE A 160 -14.66 -6.65 34.13
C PHE A 160 -14.20 -5.51 33.18
N SER A 161 -13.90 -4.33 33.72
CA SER A 161 -13.37 -3.15 32.99
C SER A 161 -11.96 -3.35 32.42
N ILE A 162 -11.28 -4.44 32.74
CA ILE A 162 -9.94 -4.76 32.25
C ILE A 162 -9.94 -5.23 30.78
N TYR A 163 -11.08 -5.63 30.21
CA TYR A 163 -11.16 -6.04 28.80
C TYR A 163 -12.33 -5.43 28.02
N LYS A 164 -12.07 -4.31 27.33
CA LYS A 164 -12.56 -3.96 25.97
C LYS A 164 -12.08 -2.57 25.55
N GLY A 165 -10.82 -2.47 25.13
CA GLY A 165 -10.29 -1.30 24.39
C GLY A 165 -9.54 -0.24 25.18
N GLY A 166 -9.40 -0.36 26.51
CA GLY A 166 -8.70 0.63 27.34
C GLY A 166 -7.21 0.82 27.02
N THR A 167 -6.52 -0.22 26.54
CA THR A 167 -5.10 -0.15 26.14
C THR A 167 -4.88 0.49 24.76
N LEU A 168 -5.93 0.63 23.94
CA LEU A 168 -5.84 1.32 22.64
C LEU A 168 -5.79 2.84 22.78
N HIS A 169 -6.24 3.40 23.91
CA HIS A 169 -6.24 4.85 24.15
C HIS A 169 -4.85 5.45 24.41
N GLN A 170 -3.84 4.64 24.76
CA GLN A 170 -2.48 5.12 25.04
C GLN A 170 -1.53 5.03 23.84
N GLN A 171 -1.95 4.43 22.72
CA GLN A 171 -1.09 4.24 21.56
C GLN A 171 -1.37 5.28 20.46
N GLN A 172 -0.33 6.02 20.06
CA GLN A 172 -0.35 6.89 18.89
C GLN A 172 -0.96 6.17 17.67
N ALA A 173 -1.83 6.86 16.94
CA ALA A 173 -2.59 6.29 15.84
C ALA A 173 -1.73 5.60 14.76
N SER A 174 -0.44 5.95 14.64
CA SER A 174 0.52 5.40 13.65
C SER A 174 -0.09 5.26 12.26
N LYS A 175 -0.96 6.22 11.92
CA LYS A 175 -1.89 6.21 10.80
C LYS A 175 -1.16 5.96 9.48
N LEU A 176 -0.03 6.64 9.30
CA LEU A 176 0.79 6.52 8.10
C LEU A 176 1.25 5.07 7.88
N LYS A 177 1.86 4.42 8.88
CA LYS A 177 2.37 3.06 8.74
C LYS A 177 1.26 2.04 8.45
N MET A 178 0.09 2.23 9.06
CA MET A 178 -1.06 1.37 8.79
C MET A 178 -1.63 1.58 7.39
N MET A 179 -1.73 2.82 6.91
CA MET A 179 -2.20 3.10 5.54
C MET A 179 -1.17 2.67 4.49
N LEU A 180 0.13 2.74 4.78
CA LEU A 180 1.19 2.17 3.93
C LEU A 180 1.03 0.66 3.72
N CYS A 181 0.42 -0.06 4.68
CA CYS A 181 0.15 -1.49 4.50
C CYS A 181 -0.87 -1.78 3.38
N ALA A 182 -1.70 -0.80 3.01
CA ALA A 182 -2.65 -0.95 1.91
C ALA A 182 -2.00 -0.96 0.52
N PHE A 183 -0.71 -0.63 0.43
CA PHE A 183 0.08 -0.67 -0.81
C PHE A 183 0.79 -2.02 -1.01
N ALA A 184 0.53 -3.02 -0.16
CA ALA A 184 1.02 -4.39 -0.35
C ALA A 184 0.70 -5.01 -1.73
N PRO A 185 -0.45 -4.73 -2.39
CA PRO A 185 -0.75 -5.26 -3.72
C PRO A 185 0.35 -5.04 -4.75
N TYR A 186 1.05 -3.90 -4.67
CA TYR A 186 2.17 -3.61 -5.56
C TYR A 186 3.32 -4.61 -5.45
N LEU A 187 3.52 -5.27 -4.31
CA LEU A 187 4.56 -6.31 -4.21
C LEU A 187 4.29 -7.46 -5.17
N LEU A 188 3.02 -7.86 -5.28
CA LEU A 188 2.60 -8.95 -6.16
C LEU A 188 2.55 -8.48 -7.62
N ILE A 189 1.99 -7.30 -7.86
CA ILE A 189 1.83 -6.74 -9.21
C ILE A 189 3.18 -6.46 -9.84
N ASN A 190 4.08 -5.74 -9.15
CA ASN A 190 5.44 -5.50 -9.62
C ASN A 190 6.20 -6.82 -9.85
N GLY A 191 5.96 -7.84 -9.02
CA GLY A 191 6.54 -9.17 -9.21
C GLY A 191 6.10 -9.82 -10.53
N ILE A 192 4.81 -9.71 -10.88
CA ILE A 192 4.28 -10.18 -12.17
C ILE A 192 4.81 -9.32 -13.33
N GLU A 193 4.87 -8.00 -13.15
CA GLU A 193 5.39 -7.06 -14.14
C GLU A 193 6.84 -7.37 -14.53
N ILE A 194 7.68 -7.74 -13.57
CA ILE A 194 9.05 -8.21 -13.85
C ILE A 194 9.03 -9.41 -14.80
N LEU A 195 8.19 -10.40 -14.54
CA LEU A 195 8.08 -11.59 -15.39
C LEU A 195 7.60 -11.22 -16.80
N ILE A 196 6.65 -10.29 -16.90
CA ILE A 196 6.18 -9.78 -18.20
C ILE A 196 7.30 -9.05 -18.94
N ILE A 197 8.08 -8.21 -18.24
CA ILE A 197 9.20 -7.47 -18.82
C ILE A 197 10.23 -8.43 -19.40
N LEU A 198 10.65 -9.45 -18.62
CA LEU A 198 11.64 -10.44 -19.01
C LEU A 198 11.30 -11.19 -20.32
N ILE A 199 10.02 -11.27 -20.67
CA ILE A 199 9.52 -12.01 -21.85
C ILE A 199 9.11 -11.06 -22.96
N GLY A 200 8.49 -9.92 -22.63
CA GLY A 200 7.78 -9.06 -23.56
C GLY A 200 8.62 -7.93 -24.18
N ILE A 201 9.73 -7.53 -23.55
CA ILE A 201 10.56 -6.44 -24.09
C ILE A 201 11.51 -6.96 -25.18
N PRO A 202 11.66 -6.26 -26.32
CA PRO A 202 12.58 -6.66 -27.37
C PRO A 202 14.05 -6.50 -26.93
N TYR A 203 14.90 -7.42 -27.37
CA TYR A 203 16.34 -7.31 -27.20
C TYR A 203 16.92 -6.23 -28.10
N ILE A 204 17.85 -5.45 -27.56
CA ILE A 204 18.61 -4.46 -28.32
C ILE A 204 20.10 -4.72 -28.22
N THR A 205 20.81 -4.38 -29.28
CA THR A 205 22.27 -4.48 -29.35
C THR A 205 22.87 -3.09 -29.39
N ILE A 206 23.74 -2.79 -28.41
CA ILE A 206 24.49 -1.55 -28.34
C ILE A 206 25.92 -1.85 -28.79
N PRO A 207 26.39 -1.29 -29.92
CA PRO A 207 27.71 -1.59 -30.46
C PRO A 207 28.84 -1.02 -29.59
N ASN A 208 28.66 0.16 -28.98
CA ASN A 208 29.64 0.77 -28.09
C ASN A 208 28.94 1.69 -27.06
N LEU A 209 29.36 1.63 -25.79
CA LEU A 209 28.88 2.51 -24.70
C LEU A 209 29.18 4.00 -24.92
N PHE A 210 30.24 4.33 -25.66
CA PHE A 210 30.68 5.72 -25.86
C PHE A 210 29.96 6.44 -27.00
N LEU A 211 29.30 5.71 -27.90
CA LEU A 211 28.53 6.25 -29.03
C LEU A 211 27.09 5.77 -28.91
N PHE A 212 26.35 6.40 -28.00
CA PHE A 212 24.96 6.06 -27.73
C PHE A 212 24.04 6.89 -28.65
N ASP A 213 23.45 6.23 -29.65
CA ASP A 213 22.32 6.81 -30.40
C ASP A 213 21.02 6.56 -29.60
N PRO A 214 20.33 7.63 -29.14
CA PRO A 214 19.09 7.49 -28.37
C PRO A 214 17.99 6.72 -29.10
N ASN A 215 18.02 6.67 -30.44
CA ASN A 215 17.03 5.93 -31.23
C ASN A 215 17.14 4.41 -31.07
N ILE A 216 18.26 3.89 -30.58
CA ILE A 216 18.46 2.45 -30.33
C ILE A 216 17.48 1.92 -29.29
N LEU A 217 17.02 2.76 -28.35
CA LEU A 217 16.06 2.37 -27.33
C LEU A 217 14.59 2.48 -27.79
N ASN A 218 14.31 3.12 -28.92
CA ASN A 218 12.94 3.35 -29.39
C ASN A 218 12.11 2.06 -29.49
N PRO A 219 12.65 0.92 -30.01
CA PRO A 219 11.90 -0.33 -30.03
C PRO A 219 11.50 -0.83 -28.65
N MET A 220 12.33 -0.60 -27.62
CA MET A 220 11.99 -0.99 -26.25
C MET A 220 10.88 -0.11 -25.68
N PHE A 221 10.95 1.21 -25.88
CA PHE A 221 9.96 2.15 -25.34
C PHE A 221 8.63 2.15 -26.10
N ALA A 222 8.65 1.83 -27.39
CA ALA A 222 7.44 1.68 -28.21
C ALA A 222 6.77 0.29 -28.05
N SER A 223 7.31 -0.60 -27.21
CA SER A 223 6.75 -1.93 -27.03
C SER A 223 5.33 -1.87 -26.43
N PRO A 224 4.34 -2.63 -26.98
CA PRO A 224 2.99 -2.71 -26.42
C PRO A 224 2.98 -3.33 -25.02
N THR A 225 4.07 -3.96 -24.59
CA THR A 225 4.23 -4.47 -23.21
C THR A 225 3.98 -3.38 -22.18
N TRP A 226 4.40 -2.15 -22.43
CA TRP A 226 4.19 -1.02 -21.50
C TRP A 226 2.71 -0.74 -21.24
N THR A 227 1.86 -0.84 -22.26
CA THR A 227 0.40 -0.68 -22.12
C THR A 227 -0.18 -1.70 -21.15
N LEU A 228 0.26 -2.96 -21.23
CA LEU A 228 -0.18 -4.01 -20.31
C LEU A 228 0.24 -3.71 -18.86
N LEU A 229 1.50 -3.31 -18.66
CA LEU A 229 2.01 -2.95 -17.32
C LEU A 229 1.22 -1.77 -16.75
N HIS A 230 0.99 -0.72 -17.54
CA HIS A 230 0.21 0.44 -17.10
C HIS A 230 -1.25 0.11 -16.76
N LEU A 231 -1.87 -0.83 -17.47
CA LEU A 231 -3.21 -1.30 -17.15
C LEU A 231 -3.24 -2.05 -15.80
N MET A 232 -2.24 -2.89 -15.52
CA MET A 232 -2.13 -3.60 -14.25
C MET A 232 -1.95 -2.65 -13.06
N ASP A 233 -1.07 -1.66 -13.20
CA ASP A 233 -0.91 -0.55 -12.27
C ASP A 233 -2.25 0.16 -12.01
N ALA A 234 -2.93 0.57 -13.09
CA ALA A 234 -4.19 1.32 -13.00
C ALA A 234 -5.29 0.53 -12.28
N LEU A 235 -5.43 -0.77 -12.57
CA LEU A 235 -6.39 -1.65 -11.89
C LEU A 235 -6.06 -1.81 -10.39
N THR A 236 -4.77 -1.87 -10.06
CA THR A 236 -4.30 -1.96 -8.67
C THR A 236 -4.68 -0.71 -7.87
N ILE A 237 -4.51 0.47 -8.47
CA ILE A 237 -4.91 1.77 -7.90
C ILE A 237 -6.44 1.90 -7.80
N ALA A 238 -7.17 1.46 -8.83
CA ALA A 238 -8.61 1.65 -8.93
C ALA A 238 -9.40 0.73 -7.99
N VAL A 239 -8.92 -0.49 -7.76
CA VAL A 239 -9.69 -1.54 -7.08
C VAL A 239 -9.00 -2.00 -5.80
N TRP A 240 -7.78 -2.51 -5.89
CA TRP A 240 -7.18 -3.26 -4.79
C TRP A 240 -6.73 -2.35 -3.63
N VAL A 241 -5.99 -1.28 -3.94
CA VAL A 241 -5.54 -0.31 -2.92
C VAL A 241 -6.73 0.32 -2.18
N PRO A 242 -7.80 0.80 -2.84
CA PRO A 242 -9.00 1.30 -2.17
C PRO A 242 -9.67 0.32 -1.20
N ILE A 243 -9.73 -0.97 -1.55
CA ILE A 243 -10.29 -2.01 -0.67
C ILE A 243 -9.47 -2.12 0.61
N LEU A 244 -8.14 -2.18 0.51
CA LEU A 244 -7.26 -2.28 1.69
C LEU A 244 -7.24 -0.98 2.50
N ILE A 245 -7.26 0.18 1.85
CA ILE A 245 -7.40 1.48 2.52
C ILE A 245 -8.71 1.56 3.31
N THR A 246 -9.80 1.05 2.75
CA THR A 246 -11.10 1.00 3.42
C THR A 246 -11.00 0.20 4.71
N LEU A 247 -10.37 -0.98 4.67
CA LEU A 247 -10.14 -1.79 5.86
C LEU A 247 -9.26 -1.07 6.88
N ALA A 248 -8.18 -0.41 6.44
CA ALA A 248 -7.30 0.34 7.32
C ALA A 248 -8.06 1.47 8.06
N ILE A 249 -8.83 2.27 7.32
CA ILE A 249 -9.61 3.40 7.83
C ILE A 249 -10.71 2.91 8.77
N ARG A 250 -11.40 1.84 8.40
CA ARG A 250 -12.42 1.20 9.24
C ARG A 250 -11.83 0.73 10.56
N GLU A 251 -10.72 0.00 10.54
CA GLU A 251 -10.08 -0.50 11.77
C GLU A 251 -9.56 0.64 12.65
N LEU A 252 -9.06 1.73 12.06
CA LEU A 252 -8.61 2.92 12.79
C LEU A 252 -9.75 3.72 13.42
N SER A 253 -10.84 3.96 12.70
CA SER A 253 -11.92 4.88 13.15
C SER A 253 -13.19 4.18 13.63
N ASN A 254 -13.27 2.86 13.51
CA ASN A 254 -14.50 2.08 13.72
C ASN A 254 -15.71 2.67 12.96
N SER A 255 -15.48 3.04 11.69
CA SER A 255 -16.45 3.73 10.84
C SER A 255 -17.27 2.77 9.97
N SER A 256 -18.18 3.35 9.18
CA SER A 256 -19.02 2.63 8.23
C SER A 256 -18.17 2.09 7.07
N THR A 257 -18.16 0.77 6.88
CA THR A 257 -17.36 0.11 5.84
C THR A 257 -17.82 0.56 4.46
N PHE A 258 -19.14 0.60 4.23
CA PHE A 258 -19.73 0.94 2.95
C PHE A 258 -19.43 2.39 2.51
N ARG A 259 -19.59 3.36 3.42
CA ARG A 259 -19.33 4.78 3.11
C ARG A 259 -17.86 5.02 2.78
N VAL A 260 -16.96 4.43 3.57
CA VAL A 260 -15.51 4.53 3.32
C VAL A 260 -15.15 3.86 2.00
N LEU A 261 -15.73 2.70 1.69
CA LEU A 261 -15.46 1.99 0.43
C LEU A 261 -15.82 2.82 -0.79
N ILE A 262 -17.02 3.42 -0.82
CA ILE A 262 -17.45 4.28 -1.94
C ILE A 262 -16.47 5.44 -2.12
N SER A 263 -16.14 6.14 -1.03
CA SER A 263 -15.21 7.28 -1.11
C SER A 263 -13.82 6.86 -1.57
N SER A 264 -13.34 5.70 -1.12
CA SER A 264 -12.01 5.17 -1.49
C SER A 264 -11.99 4.70 -2.94
N LEU A 265 -13.03 4.01 -3.42
CA LEU A 265 -13.13 3.60 -4.83
C LEU A 265 -13.22 4.81 -5.75
N ALA A 266 -14.00 5.83 -5.40
CA ALA A 266 -14.09 7.06 -6.19
C ALA A 266 -12.73 7.73 -6.36
N ILE A 267 -11.96 7.89 -5.26
CA ILE A 267 -10.61 8.44 -5.30
C ILE A 267 -9.66 7.56 -6.11
N GLY A 268 -9.69 6.24 -5.87
CA GLY A 268 -8.85 5.28 -6.59
C GLY A 268 -9.07 5.32 -8.09
N ILE A 269 -10.33 5.33 -8.54
CA ILE A 269 -10.69 5.42 -9.96
C ILE A 269 -10.20 6.74 -10.56
N ILE A 270 -10.43 7.88 -9.90
CA ILE A 270 -9.96 9.19 -10.39
C ILE A 270 -8.44 9.17 -10.55
N PHE A 271 -7.71 8.69 -9.54
CA PHE A 271 -6.25 8.59 -9.60
C PHE A 271 -5.76 7.62 -10.67
N ALA A 272 -6.40 6.47 -10.83
CA ALA A 272 -6.05 5.51 -11.86
C ALA A 272 -6.22 6.10 -13.27
N VAL A 273 -7.30 6.85 -13.50
CA VAL A 273 -7.54 7.56 -14.77
C VAL A 273 -6.43 8.58 -15.03
N PHE A 274 -6.13 9.46 -14.07
CA PHE A 274 -5.04 10.43 -14.22
C PHE A 274 -3.69 9.74 -14.45
N TYR A 275 -3.38 8.72 -13.66
CA TYR A 275 -2.11 8.01 -13.77
C TYR A 275 -1.95 7.27 -15.09
N TYR A 276 -3.03 6.67 -15.61
CA TYR A 276 -3.03 5.95 -16.88
C TYR A 276 -2.87 6.91 -18.08
N PHE A 277 -3.63 8.00 -18.12
CA PHE A 277 -3.59 8.94 -19.25
C PHE A 277 -2.38 9.87 -19.26
N LEU A 278 -1.72 10.09 -18.11
CA LEU A 278 -0.47 10.85 -18.06
C LEU A 278 0.76 10.05 -18.56
N ARG A 279 0.60 8.79 -18.97
CA ARG A 279 1.70 7.98 -19.46
C ARG A 279 2.12 8.38 -20.89
N PRO A 280 3.44 8.45 -21.17
CA PRO A 280 3.95 8.81 -22.51
C PRO A 280 3.42 7.92 -23.64
N THR A 281 3.12 6.65 -23.34
CA THR A 281 2.61 5.65 -24.28
C THR A 281 1.25 5.99 -24.90
N PHE A 282 0.49 6.94 -24.33
CA PHE A 282 -0.79 7.40 -24.89
C PHE A 282 -0.76 8.86 -25.36
N ILE A 283 0.37 9.56 -25.18
CA ILE A 283 0.55 10.97 -25.52
C ILE A 283 1.33 11.13 -26.84
N ILE A 284 2.00 10.06 -27.29
CA ILE A 284 2.75 9.95 -28.56
C ILE A 284 1.88 9.23 -29.59
#